data_AF-A0A256XFG0-F1
#
_entry.id   AF-A0A256XFG0-F1
#
_cell.length_a   1.000
_cell.length_b   1.000
_cell.length_c   1.000
_cell.angle_alpha   90.00
_cell.angle_beta   90.00
_cell.angle_gamma   90.00
#
_symmetry.space_group_name_H-M   'P 1'
#
loop_
_entity.id
_entity.type
_entity.pdbx_description
1 polymer ?
#
loop_
_entity_poly.entity_id
_entity_poly.type
_entity_poly.pdbx_seq_one_letter_code
_entity_poly.pdbx_strand_id
1 'polypeptide(L)' 'MVRRIIFITGRPGVGKTTLIKKIINDFKDKHVLVGFYTEEVRQHGVRVGFRITNLEGASDWLAHV' A
#
# COMPACT_ATOMS: atom_id res chain seq x y z
N MET A 1 -10.63 -15.54 -20.57
CA MET A 1 -10.56 -15.72 -19.10
C MET A 1 -11.05 -14.45 -18.44
N VAL A 2 -12.04 -14.50 -17.56
CA VAL A 2 -12.59 -13.30 -16.89
C VAL A 2 -11.66 -12.90 -15.74
N ARG A 3 -11.16 -11.66 -15.73
CA ARG A 3 -10.41 -11.13 -14.59
C ARG A 3 -11.37 -10.91 -13.42
N ARG A 4 -11.07 -11.49 -12.25
CA ARG A 4 -11.75 -11.13 -11.00
C ARG A 4 -11.01 -9.97 -10.34
N ILE A 5 -11.73 -8.92 -10.00
CA ILE A 5 -11.20 -7.78 -9.24
C ILE A 5 -11.69 -7.90 -7.80
N ILE A 6 -10.77 -7.81 -6.85
CA ILE A 6 -11.05 -7.90 -5.41
C ILE A 6 -10.87 -6.51 -4.81
N PHE A 7 -11.91 -6.02 -4.14
CA PHE A 7 -11.85 -4.77 -3.38
C PHE A 7 -11.84 -5.06 -1.88
N ILE A 8 -10.93 -4.41 -1.16
CA ILE A 8 -10.81 -4.50 0.30
C ILE A 8 -11.24 -3.16 0.89
N THR A 9 -12.26 -3.17 1.74
CA THR A 9 -12.82 -1.96 2.38
C THR A 9 -12.65 -2.01 3.89
N GLY A 10 -12.88 -0.87 4.55
CA GLY A 10 -12.83 -0.76 6.01
C GLY A 10 -12.39 0.62 6.47
N ARG A 11 -12.65 0.93 7.75
CA ARG A 11 -12.34 2.25 8.35
C ARG A 11 -10.85 2.64 8.19
N PRO A 12 -10.51 3.94 8.17
CA PRO A 12 -9.11 4.39 8.24
C PRO A 12 -8.38 3.76 9.44
N GLY A 13 -7.10 3.41 9.27
CA GLY A 13 -6.31 2.78 10.34
C GLY A 13 -6.61 1.30 10.65
N VAL A 14 -7.57 0.65 10.00
CA VAL A 14 -7.94 -0.76 10.28
C VAL A 14 -6.88 -1.81 9.85
N GLY A 15 -5.77 -1.38 9.24
CA GLY A 15 -4.69 -2.29 8.82
C GLY A 15 -4.73 -2.77 7.36
N LYS A 16 -5.47 -2.10 6.47
CA LYS A 16 -5.53 -2.45 5.03
C LYS A 16 -4.15 -2.46 4.37
N THR A 17 -3.34 -1.41 4.55
CA THR A 17 -1.97 -1.35 4.03
C THR A 17 -1.10 -2.48 4.61
N THR A 18 -1.27 -2.80 5.90
CA THR A 18 -0.58 -3.92 6.55
C THR A 18 -0.94 -5.26 5.91
N LEU A 19 -2.23 -5.48 5.59
CA LEU A 19 -2.68 -6.68 4.88
C LEU A 19 -2.04 -6.77 3.49
N ILE A 20 -2.04 -5.69 2.72
CA ILE A 20 -1.42 -5.65 1.39
C ILE A 20 0.08 -5.98 1.47
N LYS A 21 0.82 -5.40 2.42
CA LYS A 21 2.24 -5.70 2.64
C LYS A 21 2.50 -7.17 2.97
N LYS A 22 1.63 -7.80 3.78
CA LYS A 22 1.72 -9.24 4.06
C LYS A 22 1.52 -10.07 2.79
N ILE A 23 0.48 -9.77 2.00
CA ILE A 23 0.23 -10.46 0.72
C ILE A 23 1.43 -10.32 -0.22
N ILE A 24 2.02 -9.12 -0.34
CA ILE A 24 3.22 -8.93 -1.17
C ILE A 24 4.35 -9.83 -0.68
N ASN A 25 4.62 -9.84 0.64
CA ASN A 25 5.69 -10.65 1.20
C ASN A 25 5.49 -12.16 1.02
N ASP A 26 4.26 -12.65 1.14
CA ASP A 26 3.95 -14.09 1.02
C ASP A 26 4.03 -14.60 -0.43
N PHE A 27 3.88 -13.70 -1.42
CA PHE A 27 3.79 -14.05 -2.84
C PHE A 27 4.99 -13.64 -3.69
N LYS A 28 5.84 -12.71 -3.21
CA LYS A 28 6.97 -12.15 -3.98
C LYS A 28 7.93 -13.21 -4.54
N ASP A 29 8.12 -14.33 -3.83
CA ASP A 29 9.06 -15.39 -4.24
C ASP A 29 8.42 -16.41 -5.22
N LYS A 30 7.10 -16.34 -5.41
CA LYS A 30 6.33 -17.30 -6.22
C LYS A 30 5.74 -16.69 -7.47
N HIS A 31 5.57 -15.37 -7.50
CA HIS A 31 4.88 -14.66 -8.57
C HIS A 31 5.55 -13.32 -8.86
N VAL A 32 5.49 -12.90 -10.12
CA VAL A 32 5.82 -11.52 -10.49
C VAL A 32 4.70 -10.61 -9.99
N LEU A 33 5.02 -9.71 -9.08
CA LEU A 33 4.09 -8.74 -8.52
C LEU A 33 4.41 -7.35 -9.09
N VAL A 34 3.38 -6.63 -9.51
CA VAL A 34 3.49 -5.24 -10.00
C VAL A 34 2.42 -4.38 -9.35
N GLY A 35 2.75 -3.11 -9.10
CA GLY A 35 1.84 -2.14 -8.52
C GLY A 35 2.48 -1.30 -7.43
N PHE A 36 1.65 -0.73 -6.57
CA PHE A 36 2.05 0.16 -5.50
C PHE A 36 1.09 0.08 -4.33
N TYR A 37 1.52 0.56 -3.17
CA TYR A 37 0.66 0.85 -2.04
C TYR A 37 0.94 2.27 -1.54
N THR A 38 0.04 2.79 -0.71
CA THR A 38 0.19 4.11 -0.10
C THR A 38 0.34 4.00 1.41
N GLU A 39 1.17 4.87 1.97
CA GLU A 39 1.38 4.97 3.41
C GLU A 39 1.01 6.36 3.90
N GLU A 40 0.22 6.42 4.97
CA GLU A 40 -0.07 7.67 5.65
C GLU A 40 1.16 8.13 6.43
N VAL A 41 1.66 9.33 6.16
CA VAL A 41 2.79 9.91 6.88
C VAL A 41 2.25 10.85 7.94
N ARG A 42 2.67 10.63 9.19
CA ARG A 42 2.32 11.47 10.35
C ARG A 42 3.59 12.00 11.01
N GLN A 43 3.60 13.27 11.37
CA GLN A 43 4.64 13.91 12.17
C GLN A 43 3.97 14.57 13.38
N HIS A 44 4.52 14.35 14.58
CA HIS A 44 3.94 14.85 15.83
C HIS A 44 2.44 14.55 16.00
N GLY A 45 1.98 13.38 15.53
CA GLY A 45 0.57 12.94 15.59
C GLY A 45 -0.34 13.50 14.48
N VAL A 46 0.10 14.51 13.73
CA VAL A 46 -0.65 15.13 12.64
C VAL A 46 -0.30 14.48 11.32
N ARG A 47 -1.31 14.23 10.47
CA ARG A 47 -1.09 13.73 9.11
C ARG A 47 -0.51 14.85 8.24
N VAL A 48 0.66 14.60 7.65
CA VAL A 48 1.38 15.55 6.77
C VAL A 48 1.33 15.14 5.30
N GLY A 49 0.82 13.95 4.99
CA GLY A 49 0.68 13.51 3.61
C GLY A 49 0.55 12.01 3.44
N PHE A 50 0.76 11.57 2.21
CA PHE A 50 0.79 10.18 1.81
C PHE A 50 2.00 9.92 0.92
N ARG A 51 2.73 8.84 1.20
CA ARG A 51 3.73 8.30 0.29
C ARG A 51 3.10 7.26 -0.60
N ILE A 52 3.55 7.21 -1.85
CA ILE A 52 3.36 6.08 -2.75
C ILE A 52 4.66 5.28 -2.76
N THR A 53 4.56 3.96 -2.69
CA THR A 53 5.71 3.06 -2.69
C THR A 53 5.43 1.91 -3.65
N ASN A 54 6.32 1.70 -4.62
CA ASN A 54 6.24 0.56 -5.52
C ASN A 54 6.71 -0.72 -4.79
N LEU A 55 6.52 -1.88 -5.43
CA LEU A 55 6.88 -3.15 -4.81
C LEU A 55 8.40 -3.43 -4.78
N GLU A 56 9.20 -2.59 -5.45
CA GLU A 56 10.66 -2.62 -5.46
C GLU A 56 11.27 -1.73 -4.37
N GLY A 57 10.44 -1.00 -3.62
CA GLY A 57 10.85 -0.14 -2.51
C GLY A 57 11.11 1.32 -2.88
N ALA A 58 11.02 1.71 -4.16
CA ALA A 58 11.07 3.11 -4.54
C ALA A 58 9.82 3.84 -4.03
N SER A 59 10.02 5.04 -3.48
CA SER A 59 8.94 5.80 -2.86
C SER A 59 9.04 7.29 -3.15
N ASP A 60 7.88 7.93 -3.28
CA ASP A 60 7.74 9.37 -3.45
C ASP A 60 6.48 9.89 -2.74
N TRP A 61 6.30 11.19 -2.69
CA TRP A 61 5.08 11.82 -2.22
C TRP A 61 3.95 11.65 -3.24
N LEU A 62 2.84 11.07 -2.78
CA LEU A 62 1.58 11.12 -3.52
C LEU A 62 0.85 12.44 -3.26
N ALA A 63 0.90 12.89 -2.01
CA ALA A 63 0.34 14.16 -1.57
C ALA A 63 1.08 14.64 -0.32
N HIS A 64 1.46 15.91 -0.29
CA HIS A 64 2.14 16.56 0.83
C HIS A 64 1.64 18.00 0.96
N VAL A 65 1.61 18.52 2.18
CA VAL A 65 1.23 19.91 2.51
C VAL A 65 2.45 20.71 2.91
#